data_AF-A0A386UR13-F1
#
_entry.id   AF-A0A386UR13-F1
#
_cell.length_a   1.000
_cell.length_b   1.000
_cell.length_c   1.000
_cell.angle_alpha   90.00
_cell.angle_beta   90.00
_cell.angle_gamma   90.00
#
_symmetry.space_group_name_H-M   'P 1'
#
loop_
_entity.id
_entity.type
_entity.pdbx_description
1 polymer ?
#
loop_
_entity_poly.entity_id
_entity_poly.type
_entity_poly.pdbx_seq_one_letter_code
_entity_poly.pdbx_strand_id
1 'polypeptide(L)' 'MIDVSGRSTVPQIFINGTHVGGSDELHALDARGGLDQLLAIERPPVT' A
#
# COMPACT_ATOMS: atom_id res chain seq x y z
N MET A 1 4.42 -7.85 -22.73
CA MET A 1 3.43 -7.74 -21.65
C MET A 1 3.91 -6.70 -20.64
N ILE A 2 3.86 -5.43 -21.02
CA ILE A 2 4.13 -4.29 -20.14
C ILE A 2 3.09 -3.26 -20.57
N ASP A 3 2.20 -2.86 -19.68
CA ASP A 3 1.71 -1.48 -19.53
C ASP A 3 0.45 -1.46 -18.63
N VAL A 4 0.57 -0.89 -17.44
CA VAL A 4 -0.58 -0.30 -16.69
C VAL A 4 -0.16 0.96 -15.90
N SER A 5 1.13 1.28 -15.68
CA SER A 5 1.47 2.40 -14.75
C SER A 5 2.80 3.12 -14.92
N GLY A 6 3.51 3.00 -16.05
CA GLY A 6 4.77 3.74 -16.28
C GLY A 6 5.94 3.39 -15.33
N ARG A 7 5.74 2.42 -14.42
CA ARG A 7 6.79 1.80 -13.59
C ARG A 7 7.05 0.39 -14.07
N SER A 8 8.32 0.07 -14.38
CA SER A 8 8.76 -1.26 -14.84
C SER A 8 8.84 -2.32 -13.73
N THR A 9 8.46 -1.97 -12.50
CA THR A 9 8.60 -2.82 -11.32
C THR A 9 7.24 -3.38 -10.89
N VAL A 10 7.19 -4.69 -10.72
CA VAL A 10 6.05 -5.40 -10.12
C VAL A 10 6.42 -5.78 -8.68
N PRO A 11 5.43 -5.90 -7.76
CA PRO A 11 3.99 -5.75 -7.94
C PRO A 11 3.51 -4.29 -7.96
N GLN A 12 2.32 -4.04 -8.52
CA GLN A 12 1.57 -2.80 -8.36
C GLN A 12 0.38 -3.06 -7.42
N ILE A 13 0.32 -2.32 -6.31
CA ILE A 13 -0.56 -2.60 -5.17
C ILE A 13 -1.70 -1.57 -5.14
N PHE A 14 -2.92 -2.08 -5.00
CA PHE A 14 -4.13 -1.29 -4.83
C PHE A 14 -4.90 -1.78 -3.60
N ILE A 15 -5.35 -0.86 -2.75
CA ILE A 15 -6.15 -1.15 -1.54
C ILE A 15 -7.42 -0.32 -1.60
N ASN A 16 -8.59 -0.96 -1.54
CA ASN A 16 -9.89 -0.27 -1.60
C ASN A 16 -10.01 0.72 -2.77
N GLY A 17 -9.48 0.36 -3.95
CA GLY A 17 -9.46 1.21 -5.14
C GLY A 17 -8.41 2.31 -5.14
N THR A 18 -7.66 2.51 -4.06
CA THR A 18 -6.55 3.46 -3.98
C THR A 18 -5.27 2.81 -4.50
N HIS A 19 -4.59 3.46 -5.44
CA HIS A 19 -3.26 3.05 -5.89
C HIS A 19 -2.23 3.38 -4.81
N VAL A 20 -1.57 2.36 -4.27
CA VAL A 20 -0.54 2.51 -3.22
C VAL A 20 0.86 2.66 -3.85
N GLY A 21 1.12 1.97 -4.96
CA GLY A 21 2.44 1.93 -5.60
C GLY A 21 3.03 0.53 -5.60
N GLY A 22 4.36 0.43 -5.48
CA GLY A 22 5.08 -0.84 -5.37
C GLY A 22 5.16 -1.41 -3.95
N SER A 23 5.97 -2.47 -3.80
CA SER A 23 6.25 -3.07 -2.49
C SER A 23 6.95 -2.10 -1.52
N ASP A 24 7.82 -1.23 -2.03
CA ASP A 24 8.54 -0.25 -1.22
C ASP A 24 7.60 0.84 -0.71
N GLU A 25 6.72 1.36 -1.56
CA GLU A 25 5.70 2.34 -1.15
C GLU A 25 4.70 1.75 -0.15
N LEU A 26 4.33 0.47 -0.28
CA LEU A 26 3.51 -0.22 0.72
C LEU A 26 4.23 -0.27 2.07
N HIS A 27 5.51 -0.69 2.11
CA HIS A 27 6.29 -0.70 3.35
C HIS A 27 6.47 0.69 3.95
N ALA A 28 6.70 1.70 3.12
CA ALA A 28 6.81 3.09 3.57
C ALA A 28 5.47 3.64 4.10
N LEU A 29 4.34 3.17 3.57
CA LEU A 29 2.99 3.48 4.05
C LEU A 29 2.70 2.83 5.40
N ASP A 30 3.11 1.57 5.57
CA ASP A 30 2.98 0.83 6.83
C ASP A 30 3.83 1.45 7.94
N ALA A 31 5.10 1.76 7.65
CA ALA A 31 6.03 2.37 8.60
C ALA A 31 5.55 3.72 9.15
N ARG A 32 4.74 4.47 8.38
CA ARG A 32 4.11 5.73 8.83
C ARG A 32 2.75 5.55 9.48
N GLY A 33 2.26 4.31 9.64
CA GLY A 33 0.96 3.99 10.22
C GLY A 33 -0.25 4.32 9.33
N GLY A 34 -0.03 4.57 8.03
CA GLY A 34 -1.11 4.92 7.10
C GLY A 34 -1.82 3.70 6.51
N LEU A 35 -1.21 2.52 6.60
CA LEU A 35 -1.76 1.30 6.02
C LEU A 35 -3.04 0.84 6.75
N ASP A 36 -3.09 0.97 8.06
CA ASP A 36 -4.27 0.60 8.87
C ASP A 36 -5.54 1.36 8.44
N GLN A 37 -5.39 2.65 8.12
CA GLN A 37 -6.49 3.49 7.63
C GLN A 37 -7.01 2.99 6.29
N LEU A 38 -6.12 2.64 5.37
CA LEU A 38 -6.52 2.12 4.06
C LEU A 38 -7.17 0.74 4.17
N LEU A 39 -6.75 -0.07 5.14
CA LEU A 39 -7.31 -1.40 5.38
C LEU A 39 -8.58 -1.37 6.24
N ALA A 40 -9.00 -0.19 6.72
CA ALA A 40 -10.13 -0.01 7.64
C ALA A 40 -10.02 -0.88 8.90
N ILE A 41 -8.81 -1.11 9.38
CA ILE A 41 -8.56 -1.86 10.61
C ILE A 41 -8.42 -0.85 11.76
N GLU A 42 -9.27 -0.96 12.78
CA GLU A 42 -8.95 -0.36 14.07
C GLU A 42 -7.81 -1.16 14.69
N ARG A 43 -6.62 -0.55 14.84
CA ARG A 43 -5.56 -1.19 15.61
C ARG A 43 -5.94 -1.17 17.10
N PRO A 44 -5.99 -2.32 17.77
CA PRO A 44 -6.13 -2.34 19.22
C PRO A 44 -4.92 -1.66 19.87
N PRO A 45 -5.10 -0.97 21.01
CA PRO A 45 -4.00 -0.33 21.71
C PRO A 45 -2.98 -1.39 22.12
N VAL A 46 -1.72 -1.17 21.76
CA VAL A 46 -0.61 -2.00 22.26
C VAL A 46 -0.47 -1.70 23.76
N THR A 47 -0.70 -2.69 24.61
CA THR A 47 -0.44 -2.64 26.05
C THR A 47 1.01 -2.97 26.33
#